data_AF-A0A817QDV3-F1
#
_entry.id   AF-A0A817QDV3-F1
#
_cell.length_a   1.000
_cell.length_b   1.000
_cell.length_c   1.000
_cell.angle_alpha   90.00
_cell.angle_beta   90.00
_cell.angle_gamma   90.00
#
_symmetry.space_group_name_H-M   'P 1'
#
loop_
_entity.id
_entity.type
_entity.pdbx_description
1 polymer ?
#
loop_
_entity_poly.entity_id
_entity_poly.type
_entity_poly.pdbx_seq_one_letter_code
_entity_poly.pdbx_strand_id
1 'polypeptide(L)'
;MVSSMNKSINDTSNEDEDTYQVLEKLDNILKRSENILVQKNHEIWVSDEKAEEGSKIVKKEIIYVSGLYEIFDEILVNAVDNKQRDSTMTSIEDDINREKGEIKMCNDGRGIPIRKWTEDESIHIPTLTFGKLLTSDNFNDNQKRISGTI
;
A
#
# COMPACT_ATOMS: atom_id res chain seq x y z
N MET A 1 -24.04 -33.55 -56.79
CA MET A 1 -23.69 -34.52 -55.75
C MET A 1 -22.42 -34.03 -55.06
N VAL A 2 -22.57 -33.64 -53.79
CA VAL A 2 -21.57 -33.49 -52.71
C VAL A 2 -20.36 -32.60 -53.04
N SER A 3 -20.41 -31.30 -52.74
CA SER A 3 -20.22 -30.67 -51.42
C SER A 3 -18.75 -30.57 -50.99
N SER A 4 -18.33 -29.31 -50.94
CA SER A 4 -17.23 -28.66 -50.23
C SER A 4 -16.95 -29.15 -48.81
N MET A 5 -15.84 -28.64 -48.29
CA MET A 5 -15.31 -28.65 -46.91
C MET A 5 -14.33 -29.77 -46.57
N ASN A 6 -13.05 -29.45 -46.67
CA ASN A 6 -12.14 -29.60 -45.52
C ASN A 6 -11.31 -28.32 -45.43
N LYS A 7 -11.95 -27.27 -44.89
CA LYS A 7 -11.28 -26.06 -44.45
C LYS A 7 -10.69 -26.37 -43.08
N SER A 8 -9.37 -26.19 -42.98
CA SER A 8 -8.54 -26.14 -41.77
C SER A 8 -9.33 -26.07 -40.45
N ILE A 9 -9.31 -27.16 -39.69
CA ILE A 9 -9.49 -27.10 -38.24
C ILE A 9 -8.10 -26.75 -37.70
N ASN A 10 -7.89 -25.47 -37.36
CA ASN A 10 -6.91 -24.96 -36.38
C ASN A 10 -6.77 -23.45 -36.55
N ASP A 11 -7.88 -22.72 -36.40
CA ASP A 11 -7.86 -21.25 -36.35
C ASP A 11 -8.96 -20.74 -35.40
N THR A 12 -9.18 -21.46 -34.29
CA THR A 12 -9.72 -20.83 -33.08
C THR A 12 -8.50 -20.30 -32.35
N SER A 13 -8.04 -19.12 -32.78
CA SER A 13 -7.16 -18.29 -31.97
C SER A 13 -7.76 -18.20 -30.57
N ASN A 14 -6.87 -18.23 -29.59
CA ASN A 14 -7.07 -18.15 -28.14
C ASN A 14 -7.86 -16.90 -27.65
N GLU A 15 -8.94 -16.49 -28.31
CA GLU A 15 -9.77 -15.34 -27.94
C GLU A 15 -10.33 -15.50 -26.52
N ASP A 16 -10.67 -16.74 -26.11
CA ASP A 16 -11.15 -17.02 -24.76
C ASP A 16 -10.03 -17.01 -23.71
N GLU A 17 -8.81 -17.48 -24.03
CA GLU A 17 -7.66 -17.45 -23.11
C GLU A 17 -7.14 -16.02 -22.91
N ASP A 18 -7.21 -15.17 -23.94
CA ASP A 18 -6.90 -13.75 -23.83
C ASP A 18 -7.99 -12.97 -23.07
N THR A 19 -9.24 -13.44 -23.11
CA THR A 19 -10.37 -12.83 -22.39
C THR A 19 -10.37 -13.16 -20.90
N TYR A 20 -10.03 -14.40 -20.51
CA TYR A 20 -10.09 -14.87 -19.13
C TYR A 20 -8.70 -15.23 -18.58
N GLN A 21 -8.08 -14.26 -17.91
CA GLN A 21 -6.75 -14.42 -17.33
C GLN A 21 -6.82 -14.60 -15.81
N VAL A 22 -6.07 -15.58 -15.28
CA VAL A 22 -5.75 -15.67 -13.85
C VAL A 22 -4.41 -14.98 -13.64
N LEU A 23 -4.36 -14.01 -12.72
CA LEU A 23 -3.14 -13.30 -12.36
C LEU A 23 -2.70 -13.70 -10.95
N GLU A 24 -1.39 -13.88 -10.80
CA GLU A 24 -0.77 -13.91 -9.49
C GLU A 24 -1.04 -12.61 -8.73
N LYS A 25 -1.06 -12.69 -7.40
CA LYS A 25 -1.59 -11.61 -6.57
C LYS A 25 -0.82 -10.30 -6.73
N LEU A 26 0.51 -10.38 -6.81
CA LEU A 26 1.37 -9.22 -7.03
C LEU A 26 1.12 -8.60 -8.41
N ASP A 27 1.01 -9.43 -9.44
CA ASP A 27 0.78 -8.97 -10.82
C ASP A 27 -0.60 -8.29 -10.95
N ASN A 28 -1.61 -8.80 -10.25
CA ASN A 28 -2.92 -8.16 -10.22
C ASN A 28 -2.88 -6.77 -9.54
N ILE A 29 -2.14 -6.63 -8.44
CA ILE A 29 -1.95 -5.33 -7.78
C ILE A 29 -1.24 -4.36 -8.72
N LEU A 30 -0.14 -4.78 -9.34
CA LEU A 30 0.61 -3.95 -10.28
C LEU A 30 -0.26 -3.53 -11.47
N LYS A 31 -0.96 -4.48 -12.12
CA LYS A 31 -1.82 -4.21 -13.28
C LYS A 31 -2.98 -3.25 -12.95
N ARG A 32 -3.53 -3.32 -11.72
CA ARG A 32 -4.63 -2.43 -11.31
C ARG A 32 -4.15 -1.09 -10.71
N SER A 33 -2.87 -0.98 -10.37
CA SER A 33 -2.30 0.25 -9.79
C SER A 33 -2.08 1.38 -10.81
N GLU A 34 -2.20 1.12 -12.11
CA GLU A 34 -1.94 2.13 -13.15
C GLU A 34 -2.73 3.43 -12.94
N ASN A 35 -4.00 3.33 -12.53
CA ASN A 35 -4.87 4.49 -12.29
C ASN A 35 -4.52 5.30 -11.03
N ILE A 36 -3.80 4.73 -10.06
CA ILE A 36 -3.34 5.45 -8.84
C ILE A 36 -1.97 6.11 -9.05
N LEU A 37 -1.22 5.70 -10.08
CA LEU A 37 0.08 6.27 -10.45
C LEU A 37 -0.04 7.54 -11.31
N VAL A 38 -1.25 7.92 -11.73
CA VAL A 38 -1.52 9.12 -12.53
C VAL A 38 -1.71 10.34 -11.64
N GLN A 39 -1.13 11.48 -12.05
CA GLN A 39 -1.35 12.77 -11.41
C GLN A 39 -2.80 13.25 -11.58
N LYS A 40 -3.42 13.70 -10.49
CA LYS A 40 -4.80 14.20 -10.47
C LYS A 40 -4.89 15.54 -9.74
N ASN A 41 -5.83 16.38 -10.18
CA ASN A 41 -6.20 17.60 -9.49
C ASN A 41 -7.09 17.27 -8.30
N HIS A 42 -6.72 17.75 -7.12
CA HIS A 42 -7.52 17.59 -5.91
C HIS A 42 -7.54 18.90 -5.13
N GLU A 43 -8.70 19.27 -4.63
CA GLU A 43 -8.85 20.36 -3.67
C GLU A 43 -8.74 19.80 -2.25
N ILE A 44 -7.61 20.06 -1.57
CA ILE A 44 -7.32 19.54 -0.23
C ILE A 44 -6.89 20.65 0.73
N TRP A 45 -6.86 20.33 2.02
CA TRP A 45 -6.31 21.20 3.06
C TRP A 45 -4.80 20.98 3.15
N VAL A 46 -4.02 22.06 3.08
CA VAL A 46 -2.56 22.04 3.20
C VAL A 46 -2.10 23.01 4.29
N SER A 47 -1.01 22.67 4.96
CA SER A 47 -0.31 23.60 5.86
C SER A 47 0.48 24.61 5.04
N ASP A 48 0.19 25.90 5.22
CA ASP A 48 0.95 27.02 4.69
C ASP A 48 1.85 27.58 5.80
N GLU A 49 3.08 27.08 5.85
CA GLU A 49 4.11 27.50 6.80
C GLU A 49 4.68 28.89 6.51
N LYS A 50 4.38 29.46 5.33
CA LYS A 50 4.91 30.76 4.90
C LYS A 50 3.94 31.92 5.15
N ALA A 51 2.78 31.65 5.75
CA ALA A 51 1.83 32.70 6.08
C ALA A 51 2.40 33.67 7.12
N GLU A 52 2.24 34.98 6.87
CA GLU A 52 2.81 36.07 7.68
C GLU A 52 2.36 36.06 9.15
N GLU A 53 1.20 35.43 9.44
CA GLU A 53 0.61 35.31 10.79
C GLU A 53 0.90 33.95 11.47
N GLY A 54 1.87 33.19 10.97
CA GLY A 54 2.19 31.83 11.42
C GLY A 54 1.50 30.74 10.60
N SER A 55 1.88 29.48 10.82
CA SER A 55 1.38 28.34 10.03
C SER A 55 -0.15 28.27 10.02
N LYS A 56 -0.74 28.27 8.81
CA LYS A 56 -2.21 28.20 8.62
C LYS A 56 -2.59 27.01 7.76
N ILE A 57 -3.73 26.41 8.07
CA ILE A 57 -4.32 25.38 7.21
C ILE A 57 -5.22 26.07 6.18
N VAL A 58 -4.91 25.90 4.89
CA VAL A 58 -5.63 26.53 3.78
C VAL A 58 -6.12 25.50 2.78
N LYS A 59 -7.28 25.76 2.17
CA LYS A 59 -7.80 24.90 1.11
C LYS A 59 -7.15 25.28 -0.22
N LYS A 60 -6.57 24.31 -0.92
CA LYS A 60 -5.81 24.55 -2.15
C LYS A 60 -6.05 23.42 -3.15
N GLU A 61 -6.19 23.79 -4.41
CA GLU A 61 -6.11 22.84 -5.52
C GLU A 61 -4.64 22.51 -5.80
N ILE A 62 -4.30 21.23 -5.70
CA ILE A 62 -2.95 20.72 -5.98
C ILE A 62 -3.01 19.53 -6.95
N ILE A 63 -1.88 19.31 -7.62
CA ILE A 63 -1.66 18.16 -8.48
C ILE A 63 -0.67 17.23 -7.78
N TYR A 64 -1.08 15.99 -7.54
CA TYR A 64 -0.19 14.95 -7.00
C TYR A 64 -0.61 13.56 -7.48
N VAL A 65 0.27 12.58 -7.25
CA VAL A 65 0.03 11.16 -7.53
C VAL A 65 -0.62 10.53 -6.30
N SER A 66 -1.88 10.11 -6.40
CA SER A 66 -2.62 9.58 -5.25
C SER A 66 -1.99 8.33 -4.66
N GLY A 67 -1.47 7.43 -5.51
CA GLY A 67 -0.79 6.22 -5.04
C GLY A 67 0.45 6.49 -4.20
N LEU A 68 1.19 7.59 -4.47
CA LEU A 68 2.34 7.98 -3.65
C LEU A 68 1.90 8.48 -2.26
N TYR A 69 0.78 9.18 -2.20
CA TYR A 69 0.19 9.61 -0.94
C TYR A 69 -0.33 8.42 -0.13
N GLU A 70 -1.04 7.48 -0.77
CA GLU A 70 -1.59 6.28 -0.12
C GLU A 70 -0.48 5.42 0.51
N ILE A 71 0.63 5.15 -0.21
CA ILE A 71 1.72 4.37 0.39
C ILE A 71 2.41 5.08 1.55
N PHE A 72 2.45 6.42 1.54
CA PHE A 72 2.97 7.20 2.66
C PHE A 72 2.04 7.12 3.87
N ASP A 73 0.73 7.31 3.64
CA ASP A 73 -0.31 7.27 4.66
C ASP A 73 -0.36 5.90 5.36
N GLU A 74 -0.25 4.81 4.61
CA GLU A 74 -0.18 3.45 5.17
C GLU A 74 1.00 3.26 6.13
N ILE A 75 2.18 3.80 5.82
CA ILE A 75 3.34 3.72 6.71
C ILE A 75 3.11 4.57 7.96
N LEU A 76 2.50 5.75 7.81
CA LEU A 76 2.17 6.65 8.92
C LEU A 76 1.14 6.04 9.87
N VAL A 77 0.05 5.48 9.34
CA VAL A 77 -0.97 4.79 10.14
C VAL A 77 -0.36 3.62 10.89
N ASN A 78 0.54 2.85 10.27
CA ASN A 78 1.25 1.77 10.95
C ASN A 78 2.12 2.24 12.13
N ALA A 79 2.78 3.40 11.99
CA ALA A 79 3.55 4.02 13.06
C ALA A 79 2.63 4.52 14.19
N VAL A 80 1.50 5.18 13.84
CA VAL A 80 0.49 5.64 14.81
C VAL A 80 -0.13 4.48 15.57
N ASP A 81 -0.44 3.37 14.90
CA ASP A 81 -0.97 2.15 15.52
C ASP A 81 -0.02 1.56 16.56
N ASN A 82 1.29 1.83 16.44
CA ASN A 82 2.22 1.37 17.45
C ASN A 82 1.98 2.04 18.80
N LYS A 83 1.42 3.27 18.85
CA LYS A 83 1.00 3.90 20.10
C LYS A 83 -0.11 3.13 20.82
N GLN A 84 -1.01 2.51 20.06
CA GLN A 84 -2.08 1.68 20.62
C GLN A 84 -1.52 0.36 21.17
N ARG A 85 -0.52 -0.22 20.50
CA ARG A 85 0.16 -1.45 20.92
C ARG A 85 1.13 -1.24 22.08
N ASP A 86 1.76 -0.08 22.14
CA ASP A 86 2.72 0.34 23.14
C ASP A 86 2.48 1.79 23.57
N SER A 87 1.87 1.93 24.74
CA SER A 87 1.60 3.23 25.35
C SER A 87 2.87 4.02 25.70
N THR A 88 4.04 3.37 25.73
CA THR A 88 5.33 4.03 26.01
C THR A 88 5.93 4.77 24.82
N MET A 89 5.44 4.53 23.60
CA MET A 89 5.87 5.28 22.40
C MET A 89 5.61 6.78 22.59
N THR A 90 6.59 7.63 22.30
CA THR A 90 6.53 9.08 22.48
C THR A 90 6.75 9.87 21.20
N SER A 91 7.37 9.29 20.17
CA SER A 91 7.75 10.01 18.96
C SER A 91 7.44 9.24 17.68
N ILE A 92 7.11 10.02 16.65
CA ILE A 92 7.16 9.62 15.24
C ILE A 92 7.97 10.71 14.55
N GLU A 93 8.95 10.31 13.75
CA GLU A 93 9.85 11.18 13.00
C GLU A 93 9.82 10.77 11.53
N ASP A 94 9.65 11.75 10.64
CA ASP A 94 9.76 11.59 9.20
C ASP A 94 10.95 12.37 8.62
N ASP A 95 11.61 11.79 7.62
CA ASP A 95 12.66 12.43 6.82
C ASP A 95 12.37 12.20 5.33
N ILE A 96 12.01 13.27 4.64
CA ILE A 96 11.66 13.25 3.21
C ILE A 96 12.79 13.93 2.42
N ASN A 97 13.65 13.12 1.83
CA ASN A 97 14.71 13.59 0.94
C ASN A 97 14.25 13.53 -0.52
N ARG A 98 13.78 14.69 -1.02
CA ARG A 98 13.27 14.83 -2.38
C ARG A 98 14.33 14.63 -3.46
N GLU A 99 15.58 15.01 -3.20
CA GLU A 99 16.67 14.87 -4.17
C GLU A 99 17.04 13.40 -4.40
N LYS A 100 16.97 12.58 -3.34
CA LYS A 100 17.23 11.14 -3.40
C LYS A 100 15.99 10.30 -3.71
N GLY A 101 14.80 10.88 -3.58
CA GLY A 101 13.54 10.13 -3.65
C GLY A 101 13.36 9.18 -2.45
N GLU A 102 13.91 9.53 -1.29
CA GLU A 102 13.84 8.71 -0.08
C GLU A 102 12.81 9.29 0.90
N ILE A 103 11.98 8.41 1.46
CA ILE A 103 11.10 8.71 2.60
C ILE A 103 11.49 7.76 3.72
N LYS A 104 11.77 8.29 4.89
CA LYS A 104 12.02 7.51 6.11
C LYS A 104 10.97 7.87 7.14
N MET A 105 10.50 6.84 7.85
CA MET A 105 9.60 7.00 8.98
C MET A 105 10.09 6.15 10.13
N CYS A 106 10.24 6.77 11.29
CA CYS A 106 10.74 6.15 12.49
C CYS A 106 9.77 6.42 13.63
N ASN A 107 9.48 5.41 14.44
CA ASN A 107 8.78 5.56 15.71
C ASN A 107 9.57 4.88 16.81
N ASP A 108 9.52 5.42 18.02
CA ASP A 108 10.08 4.78 19.21
C ASP A 108 9.11 3.74 19.80
N GLY A 109 9.39 3.28 21.02
CA GLY A 109 8.62 2.23 21.68
C GLY A 109 9.00 0.83 21.19
N ARG A 110 8.08 -0.13 21.41
CA ARG A 110 8.29 -1.54 21.11
C ARG A 110 8.39 -1.75 19.60
N GLY A 111 9.55 -2.24 19.17
CA GLY A 111 9.76 -2.68 17.80
C GLY A 111 9.15 -4.04 17.48
N ILE A 112 9.31 -4.46 16.24
CA ILE A 112 8.88 -5.78 15.77
C ILE A 112 9.81 -6.86 16.36
N PRO A 113 9.28 -7.96 16.93
CA PRO A 113 10.11 -9.02 17.51
C PRO A 113 11.04 -9.66 16.48
N ILE A 114 12.35 -9.66 16.76
CA ILE A 114 13.34 -10.36 15.94
C ILE A 114 13.41 -11.81 16.39
N ARG A 115 12.48 -12.63 15.88
CA ARG A 115 12.45 -14.07 16.10
C ARG A 115 11.92 -14.82 14.88
N LYS A 116 12.20 -16.11 14.85
CA LYS A 116 11.61 -17.04 13.89
C LYS A 116 10.10 -17.17 14.11
N TRP A 117 9.36 -17.36 13.02
CA TRP A 117 7.95 -17.66 13.06
C TRP A 117 7.73 -19.09 13.54
N THR A 118 6.67 -19.30 14.31
CA THR A 118 6.39 -20.58 14.98
C THR A 118 5.91 -21.66 14.03
N GLU A 119 5.30 -21.28 12.90
CA GLU A 119 4.81 -22.22 11.89
C GLU A 119 5.87 -22.58 10.83
N ASP A 120 6.88 -21.71 10.64
CA ASP A 120 8.02 -21.96 9.77
C ASP A 120 9.27 -21.24 10.28
N GLU A 121 10.20 -22.03 10.81
CA GLU A 121 11.46 -21.54 11.37
C GLU A 121 12.44 -20.95 10.35
N SER A 122 12.20 -21.14 9.05
CA SER A 122 13.00 -20.52 8.00
C SER A 122 12.68 -19.04 7.81
N ILE A 123 11.56 -18.57 8.38
CA ILE A 123 11.05 -17.21 8.19
C ILE A 123 11.11 -16.43 9.51
N HIS A 124 11.55 -15.18 9.46
CA HIS A 124 11.50 -14.26 10.60
C HIS A 124 10.25 -13.40 10.58
N ILE A 125 9.76 -13.00 11.77
CA ILE A 125 8.57 -12.15 11.91
C ILE A 125 8.65 -10.86 11.07
N PRO A 126 9.76 -10.10 11.02
CA PRO A 126 9.85 -8.90 10.16
C PRO A 126 9.61 -9.20 8.67
N THR A 127 10.08 -10.35 8.17
CA THR A 127 9.84 -10.77 6.79
C THR A 127 8.36 -11.05 6.54
N LEU A 128 7.64 -11.60 7.52
CA LEU A 128 6.19 -11.75 7.40
C LEU A 128 5.51 -10.39 7.39
N THR A 129 5.88 -9.50 8.30
CA THR A 129 5.25 -8.18 8.44
C THR A 129 5.41 -7.31 7.20
N PHE A 130 6.58 -7.31 6.56
CA PHE A 130 6.85 -6.40 5.43
C PHE A 130 6.99 -7.07 4.07
N GLY A 131 7.30 -8.37 4.03
CA GLY A 131 7.69 -9.08 2.80
C GLY A 131 6.65 -10.04 2.25
N LYS A 132 5.54 -10.26 2.96
CA LYS A 132 4.44 -11.12 2.50
C LYS A 132 3.13 -10.34 2.50
N LEU A 133 2.37 -10.45 1.41
CA LEU A 133 1.00 -9.94 1.37
C LEU A 133 0.09 -10.77 2.30
N LEU A 134 -0.99 -10.16 2.77
CA LEU A 134 -1.99 -10.78 3.66
C LEU A 134 -1.46 -11.25 5.03
N THR A 135 -0.41 -10.61 5.53
CA THR A 135 0.05 -10.79 6.90
C THR A 135 -0.41 -9.61 7.73
N SER A 136 -0.89 -9.88 8.94
CA SER A 136 -1.30 -8.85 9.87
C SER A 136 -1.23 -9.40 11.29
N ASP A 137 -0.86 -8.55 12.24
CA ASP A 137 -1.02 -8.81 13.68
C ASP A 137 -2.49 -8.61 14.14
N ASN A 138 -3.38 -8.20 13.23
CA ASN A 138 -4.78 -7.86 13.50
C ASN A 138 -5.79 -9.01 13.28
N PHE A 139 -5.37 -10.24 12.97
CA PHE A 139 -6.29 -11.37 12.74
C PHE A 139 -6.87 -12.01 14.01
N ASN A 140 -6.62 -11.45 15.20
CA ASN A 140 -7.19 -11.95 16.45
C ASN A 140 -8.42 -11.14 16.87
N ASP A 141 -9.59 -11.56 16.39
CA ASP A 141 -10.90 -10.93 16.61
C ASP A 141 -11.31 -10.81 18.09
N ASN A 142 -10.60 -11.45 19.01
CA ASN A 142 -10.86 -11.37 20.45
C ASN A 142 -10.31 -10.08 21.10
N GLN A 143 -9.51 -9.29 20.37
CA GLN A 143 -9.00 -8.01 20.89
C GLN A 143 -9.87 -6.84 20.38
N LYS A 144 -10.55 -6.15 21.30
CA LYS A 144 -11.21 -4.87 20.98
C LYS A 144 -10.13 -3.85 20.58
N ARG A 145 -10.16 -3.41 19.33
CA ARG A 145 -9.35 -2.28 18.84
C ARG A 145 -10.22 -1.33 18.03
N ILE A 146 -9.83 -0.07 18.00
CA ILE A 146 -10.49 0.97 17.20
C ILE A 146 -9.85 0.91 15.82
N SER A 147 -10.56 0.39 14.82
CA SER A 147 -10.10 0.48 13.43
C SER A 147 -10.30 1.92 12.98
N GLY A 148 -9.20 2.67 12.88
CA GLY A 148 -9.20 4.00 12.28
C GLY A 148 -9.00 3.86 10.77
N THR A 149 -10.05 4.06 10.00
CA THR A 149 -9.91 4.60 8.65
C THR A 149 -10.39 6.03 8.76
N ILE A 150 -9.56 7.00 8.41
CA ILE A 150 -10.01 8.39 8.23
C ILE A 150 -10.82 8.46 6.93
#